data_AF-H5SRV1-F1
#
_entry.id   AF-H5SRV1-F1
#
_cell.length_a   1.000
_cell.length_b   1.000
_cell.length_c   1.000
_cell.angle_alpha   90.00
_cell.angle_beta   90.00
_cell.angle_gamma   90.00
#
_symmetry.space_group_name_H-M   'P 1'
#
loop_
_entity.id
_entity.type
_entity.pdbx_description
1 polymer ?
#
loop_
_entity_poly.entity_id
_entity_poly.type
_entity_poly.pdbx_seq_one_letter_code
_entity_poly.pdbx_strand_id
1 'polypeptide(L)'
;MARWGIAVVAGLLVGIVHFSQAAQPAPEEGKQLFQMRCATCHTIGEGVRVGPDLRGVTERRELAWLQRFILQPDQVIKAGDPIAVALLKEFSIPMPNLGLTASQVEAIIEYLKTTGEAQAPPAVPAPYLPTLAISVAAIIVLTVLGLIAGTKRVEVRP
;
A
#
# COMPACT_ATOMS: atom_id res chain seq x y z
N MET A 1 31.32 58.12 10.51
CA MET A 1 31.36 57.24 9.31
C MET A 1 32.10 55.99 9.74
N ALA A 2 31.60 54.75 9.76
CA ALA A 2 30.44 54.14 9.17
C ALA A 2 29.85 53.10 10.15
N ARG A 3 28.53 53.02 10.18
CA ARG A 3 27.71 52.01 10.84
C ARG A 3 27.48 50.90 9.81
N TRP A 4 27.93 49.68 10.06
CA TRP A 4 27.43 48.41 9.50
C TRP A 4 28.55 47.36 9.58
N GLY A 5 28.27 46.17 10.12
CA GLY A 5 29.23 45.08 9.98
C GLY A 5 29.03 43.85 10.87
N ILE A 6 28.21 43.91 11.92
CA ILE A 6 28.17 42.79 12.90
C ILE A 6 26.76 42.19 13.09
N ALA A 7 25.74 42.70 12.40
CA ALA A 7 24.37 42.18 12.52
C ALA A 7 23.97 41.17 11.41
N VAL A 8 24.91 40.46 10.80
CA VAL A 8 24.59 39.48 9.73
C VAL A 8 24.92 38.04 10.12
N VAL A 9 25.65 37.80 11.22
CA VAL A 9 26.15 36.45 11.56
C VAL A 9 25.13 35.56 12.30
N ALA A 10 24.00 36.10 12.78
CA ALA A 10 23.03 35.35 13.59
C ALA A 10 21.75 34.88 12.86
N GLY A 11 21.60 35.15 11.55
CA GLY A 11 20.34 34.89 10.81
C GLY A 11 20.35 33.71 9.83
N LEU A 12 21.50 33.06 9.62
CA LEU A 12 21.71 32.18 8.44
C LEU A 12 21.81 30.68 8.74
N LEU A 13 21.47 30.24 9.96
CA LEU A 13 21.46 28.81 10.33
C LEU A 13 20.08 28.25 10.71
N VAL A 14 19.00 29.03 10.55
CA VAL A 14 17.60 28.57 10.78
C VAL A 14 16.80 28.63 9.47
N GLY A 15 17.44 28.32 8.33
CA GLY A 15 16.82 28.43 6.99
C GLY A 15 16.71 27.13 6.20
N ILE A 16 17.31 26.02 6.65
CA ILE A 16 17.46 24.80 5.83
C ILE A 16 16.57 23.64 6.31
N VAL A 17 15.86 23.79 7.43
CA VAL A 17 14.92 22.76 7.90
C VAL A 17 13.49 22.95 7.38
N HIS A 18 13.32 23.67 6.26
CA HIS A 18 12.14 23.45 5.41
C HIS A 18 12.25 22.05 4.81
N PHE A 19 11.90 21.05 5.65
CA PHE A 19 11.55 19.71 5.23
C PHE A 19 10.64 19.87 4.02
N SER A 20 11.19 19.59 2.84
CA SER A 20 10.38 19.38 1.66
C SER A 20 9.46 18.23 2.01
N GLN A 21 8.20 18.54 2.33
CA GLN A 21 7.15 17.53 2.34
C GLN A 21 7.06 17.05 0.91
N ALA A 22 7.82 16.02 0.58
CA ALA A 22 7.51 15.18 -0.56
C ALA A 22 6.08 14.71 -0.31
N ALA A 23 5.16 15.19 -1.15
CA ALA A 23 3.81 14.67 -1.19
C ALA A 23 3.95 13.14 -1.21
N GLN A 24 3.45 12.49 -0.15
CA GLN A 24 3.46 11.04 -0.12
C GLN A 24 2.72 10.59 -1.39
N PRO A 25 3.27 9.64 -2.16
CA PRO A 25 2.57 9.16 -3.34
C PRO A 25 1.18 8.73 -2.87
N ALA A 26 0.11 9.21 -3.53
CA ALA A 26 -1.27 8.96 -3.12
C ALA A 26 -1.61 7.51 -2.72
N PRO A 27 -0.98 6.46 -3.31
CA PRO A 27 -1.13 5.08 -2.85
C PRO A 27 -0.72 4.84 -1.38
N GLU A 28 0.29 5.54 -0.87
CA GLU A 28 0.78 5.35 0.51
C GLU A 28 -0.17 5.98 1.54
N GLU A 29 -0.73 7.16 1.26
CA GLU A 29 -1.78 7.75 2.09
C GLU A 29 -3.03 6.87 2.08
N GLY A 30 -3.48 6.43 0.90
CA GLY A 30 -4.62 5.54 0.74
C GLY A 30 -4.46 4.22 1.51
N LYS A 31 -3.26 3.64 1.47
CA LYS A 31 -2.91 2.42 2.23
C LYS A 31 -3.01 2.65 3.74
N GLN A 32 -2.45 3.75 4.25
CA GLN A 32 -2.50 4.06 5.68
C GLN A 32 -3.94 4.30 6.14
N LEU A 33 -4.72 5.06 5.36
CA LEU A 33 -6.14 5.27 5.63
C LEU A 33 -6.91 3.95 5.63
N PHE A 34 -6.66 3.07 4.66
CA PHE A 34 -7.27 1.74 4.61
C PHE A 34 -6.95 0.93 5.87
N GLN A 35 -5.69 0.88 6.27
CA GLN A 35 -5.26 0.14 7.47
C GLN A 35 -5.93 0.68 8.74
N MET A 36 -6.03 1.99 8.88
CA MET A 36 -6.60 2.62 10.08
C MET A 36 -8.13 2.60 10.12
N ARG A 37 -8.80 2.65 8.96
CA ARG A 37 -10.24 2.94 8.87
C ARG A 37 -11.06 1.80 8.27
N CYS A 38 -10.47 0.93 7.47
CA CYS A 38 -11.18 -0.09 6.70
C CYS A 38 -10.81 -1.52 7.12
N ALA A 39 -9.54 -1.78 7.44
CA ALA A 39 -9.01 -3.13 7.65
C ALA A 39 -9.62 -3.87 8.84
N THR A 40 -10.18 -3.16 9.82
CA THR A 40 -10.94 -3.75 10.93
C THR A 40 -12.12 -4.59 10.43
N CYS A 41 -12.80 -4.13 9.39
CA CYS A 41 -14.03 -4.77 8.89
C CYS A 41 -13.82 -5.49 7.55
N HIS A 42 -12.89 -5.00 6.73
CA HIS A 42 -12.67 -5.47 5.37
C HIS A 42 -11.30 -6.10 5.17
N THR A 43 -11.25 -7.01 4.22
CA THR A 43 -10.07 -7.69 3.69
C THR A 43 -9.83 -7.24 2.25
N ILE A 44 -8.63 -7.51 1.75
CA ILE A 44 -8.33 -7.44 0.32
C ILE A 44 -7.82 -8.81 -0.10
N GLY A 45 -8.75 -9.67 -0.52
CA GLY A 45 -8.44 -10.95 -1.08
C GLY A 45 -8.26 -12.11 -0.13
N GLU A 46 -8.69 -11.93 1.12
CA GLU A 46 -8.65 -12.96 2.17
C GLU A 46 -10.05 -13.50 2.48
N GLY A 47 -11.08 -13.02 1.77
CA GLY A 47 -12.46 -13.45 1.94
C GLY A 47 -13.26 -12.58 2.90
N VAL A 48 -14.52 -12.92 3.16
CA VAL A 48 -15.42 -12.14 4.01
C VAL A 48 -14.92 -12.05 5.45
N ARG A 49 -15.06 -10.87 6.08
CA ARG A 49 -14.84 -10.67 7.51
C ARG A 49 -16.11 -10.11 8.17
N VAL A 50 -16.11 -8.83 8.54
CA VAL A 50 -17.32 -8.13 9.04
C VAL A 50 -18.09 -7.60 7.84
N GLY A 51 -17.36 -7.03 6.86
CA GLY A 51 -17.88 -6.66 5.56
C GLY A 51 -17.36 -7.57 4.44
N PRO A 52 -17.80 -7.30 3.19
CA PRO A 52 -17.33 -8.02 2.01
C PRO A 52 -15.84 -7.82 1.75
N ASP A 53 -15.24 -8.77 1.03
CA ASP A 53 -13.88 -8.64 0.51
C ASP A 53 -13.79 -7.57 -0.59
N LEU A 54 -12.74 -6.75 -0.52
CA LEU A 54 -12.57 -5.58 -1.40
C LEU A 54 -11.62 -5.81 -2.58
N ARG A 55 -11.01 -6.99 -2.75
CA ARG A 55 -10.18 -7.28 -3.94
C ARG A 55 -11.01 -7.04 -5.20
N GLY A 56 -10.53 -6.22 -6.12
CA GLY A 56 -11.21 -5.90 -7.40
C GLY A 56 -12.52 -5.10 -7.26
N VAL A 57 -12.77 -4.46 -6.11
CA VAL A 57 -14.02 -3.70 -5.91
C VAL A 57 -14.16 -2.53 -6.88
N THR A 58 -13.05 -1.93 -7.28
CA THR A 58 -12.97 -0.82 -8.26
C THR A 58 -13.30 -1.24 -9.68
N GLU A 59 -13.23 -2.54 -10.00
CA GLU A 59 -13.70 -3.11 -11.27
C GLU A 59 -15.18 -3.48 -11.20
N ARG A 60 -15.65 -3.94 -10.02
CA ARG A 60 -17.04 -4.40 -9.83
C ARG A 60 -18.06 -3.29 -9.60
N ARG A 61 -17.61 -2.07 -9.28
CA ARG A 61 -18.49 -0.96 -8.89
C ARG A 61 -18.06 0.32 -9.57
N GLU A 62 -19.07 1.12 -9.93
CA GLU A 62 -18.87 2.44 -10.53
C GLU A 62 -18.17 3.37 -9.53
N LEU A 63 -17.25 4.19 -10.03
CA LEU A 63 -16.39 5.04 -9.20
C LEU A 63 -17.20 6.01 -8.34
N ALA A 64 -18.18 6.69 -8.93
CA ALA A 64 -19.01 7.64 -8.19
C ALA A 64 -19.88 6.93 -7.13
N TRP A 65 -20.33 5.69 -7.38
CA TRP A 65 -20.99 4.88 -6.36
C TRP A 65 -20.07 4.59 -5.18
N LEU A 66 -18.83 4.17 -5.43
CA LEU A 66 -17.83 3.94 -4.37
C LEU A 66 -17.57 5.21 -3.57
N GLN A 67 -17.37 6.35 -4.25
CA GLN A 67 -17.15 7.63 -3.59
C GLN A 67 -18.32 8.00 -2.67
N ARG A 68 -19.57 7.93 -3.16
CA ARG A 68 -20.76 8.24 -2.36
C ARG A 68 -20.93 7.28 -1.19
N PHE A 69 -20.75 5.99 -1.41
CA PHE A 69 -20.96 4.98 -0.37
C PHE A 69 -19.90 5.05 0.73
N ILE A 70 -18.63 5.25 0.39
CA ILE A 70 -17.56 5.38 1.40
C ILE A 70 -17.74 6.70 2.20
N LEU A 71 -18.19 7.77 1.56
CA LEU A 71 -18.37 9.07 2.19
C LEU A 71 -19.58 9.11 3.13
N GLN A 72 -20.71 8.53 2.72
CA GLN A 72 -22.00 8.62 3.44
C GLN A 72 -22.80 7.32 3.34
N PRO A 73 -22.31 6.19 3.88
CA PRO A 73 -22.94 4.89 3.73
C PRO A 73 -24.35 4.85 4.35
N ASP A 74 -24.53 5.51 5.49
CA ASP A 74 -25.80 5.64 6.19
C ASP A 74 -26.87 6.32 5.33
N GLN A 75 -26.49 7.37 4.59
CA GLN A 75 -27.41 8.09 3.71
C GLN A 75 -27.74 7.30 2.46
N VAL A 76 -26.78 6.59 1.88
CA VAL A 76 -27.00 5.73 0.72
C VAL A 76 -27.94 4.57 1.06
N ILE A 77 -27.77 3.95 2.22
CA ILE A 77 -28.68 2.92 2.75
C ILE A 77 -30.09 3.51 2.98
N LYS A 78 -30.17 4.67 3.65
CA LYS A 78 -31.45 5.33 3.95
C LYS A 78 -32.20 5.76 2.69
N ALA A 79 -31.49 6.15 1.65
CA ALA A 79 -32.05 6.48 0.34
C ALA A 79 -32.60 5.24 -0.40
N GLY A 80 -32.36 4.03 0.12
CA GLY A 80 -32.87 2.79 -0.47
C GLY A 80 -32.08 2.33 -1.69
N ASP A 81 -30.79 2.69 -1.80
CA ASP A 81 -29.94 2.17 -2.88
C ASP A 81 -29.96 0.64 -2.88
N PRO A 82 -30.32 -0.01 -4.00
CA PRO A 82 -30.58 -1.45 -4.03
C PRO A 82 -29.33 -2.27 -3.70
N ILE A 83 -28.13 -1.78 -4.05
CA ILE A 83 -26.87 -2.46 -3.74
C ILE A 83 -26.58 -2.34 -2.25
N ALA A 84 -26.68 -1.13 -1.70
CA ALA A 84 -26.45 -0.88 -0.28
C ALA A 84 -27.42 -1.65 0.62
N VAL A 85 -28.70 -1.69 0.26
CA VAL A 85 -29.73 -2.45 1.00
C VAL A 85 -29.49 -3.95 0.90
N ALA A 86 -29.10 -4.46 -0.27
CA ALA A 86 -28.75 -5.86 -0.43
C ALA A 86 -27.53 -6.25 0.42
N LEU A 87 -26.48 -5.42 0.41
CA LEU A 87 -25.30 -5.63 1.26
C LEU A 87 -25.67 -5.58 2.75
N LEU A 88 -26.49 -4.63 3.18
CA LEU A 88 -26.94 -4.58 4.57
C LEU A 88 -27.70 -5.85 4.97
N LYS A 89 -28.54 -6.39 4.09
CA LYS A 89 -29.25 -7.65 4.34
C LYS A 89 -28.30 -8.83 4.44
N GLU A 90 -27.27 -8.89 3.61
CA GLU A 90 -26.29 -9.97 3.58
C GLU A 90 -25.36 -9.94 4.81
N PHE A 91 -24.83 -8.77 5.17
CA PHE A 91 -23.83 -8.62 6.22
C PHE A 91 -24.43 -8.26 7.59
N SER A 92 -25.72 -7.92 7.65
CA SER A 92 -26.50 -7.60 8.87
C SER A 92 -25.91 -6.48 9.77
N ILE A 93 -24.85 -5.82 9.33
CA ILE A 93 -24.16 -4.73 10.04
C ILE A 93 -24.02 -3.57 9.05
N PRO A 94 -24.59 -2.38 9.34
CA PRO A 94 -24.42 -1.22 8.48
C PRO A 94 -22.98 -0.70 8.55
N MET A 95 -22.41 -0.32 7.40
CA MET A 95 -21.15 0.41 7.37
C MET A 95 -21.37 1.79 8.00
N PRO A 96 -20.62 2.16 9.07
CA PRO A 96 -20.80 3.45 9.71
C PRO A 96 -20.20 4.57 8.85
N ASN A 97 -20.68 5.80 9.04
CA ASN A 97 -20.00 6.96 8.49
C ASN A 97 -18.66 7.17 9.23
N LEU A 98 -17.56 7.12 8.48
CA LEU A 98 -16.20 7.21 9.03
C LEU A 98 -15.69 8.65 9.16
N GLY A 99 -16.47 9.65 8.75
CA GLY A 99 -16.08 11.07 8.79
C GLY A 99 -14.94 11.42 7.84
N LEU A 100 -14.79 10.67 6.75
CA LEU A 100 -13.73 10.87 5.76
C LEU A 100 -14.01 12.11 4.90
N THR A 101 -12.95 12.79 4.47
CA THR A 101 -13.04 13.85 3.46
C THR A 101 -13.07 13.24 2.05
N ALA A 102 -13.51 14.03 1.06
CA ALA A 102 -13.49 13.59 -0.34
C ALA A 102 -12.09 13.17 -0.82
N SER A 103 -11.04 13.91 -0.42
CA SER A 103 -9.65 13.58 -0.77
C SER A 103 -9.18 12.26 -0.14
N GLN A 104 -9.57 11.99 1.10
CA GLN A 104 -9.27 10.72 1.76
C GLN A 104 -9.96 9.55 1.09
N VAL A 105 -11.22 9.73 0.68
CA VAL A 105 -11.97 8.71 -0.09
C VAL A 105 -11.29 8.43 -1.43
N GLU A 106 -10.86 9.46 -2.14
CA GLU A 106 -10.12 9.32 -3.39
C GLU A 106 -8.80 8.57 -3.20
N ALA A 107 -8.01 8.91 -2.18
CA ALA A 107 -6.78 8.20 -1.85
C ALA A 107 -7.03 6.71 -1.53
N ILE A 108 -8.07 6.38 -0.77
CA ILE A 108 -8.45 4.99 -0.48
C ILE A 108 -8.83 4.24 -1.77
N ILE A 109 -9.63 4.85 -2.64
CA ILE A 109 -10.05 4.22 -3.89
C ILE A 109 -8.83 3.98 -4.80
N GLU A 110 -7.89 4.93 -4.86
CA GLU A 110 -6.66 4.77 -5.63
C GLU A 110 -5.81 3.60 -5.10
N TYR A 111 -5.67 3.48 -3.78
CA TYR A 111 -5.05 2.31 -3.16
C TYR A 111 -5.77 1.00 -3.52
N LEU A 112 -7.11 0.98 -3.50
CA LEU A 112 -7.90 -0.19 -3.89
C LEU A 112 -7.68 -0.60 -5.35
N LYS A 113 -7.47 0.35 -6.27
CA LYS A 113 -7.11 0.04 -7.67
C LYS A 113 -5.79 -0.73 -7.73
N THR A 114 -4.77 -0.24 -7.02
CA THR A 114 -3.42 -0.87 -7.01
C THR A 114 -3.37 -2.26 -6.38
N THR A 115 -4.40 -2.63 -5.60
CA THR A 115 -4.48 -3.94 -4.93
C THR A 115 -5.41 -4.93 -5.64
N GLY A 116 -6.16 -4.48 -6.66
CA GLY A 116 -6.92 -5.34 -7.58
C GLY A 116 -6.03 -5.98 -8.66
N GLU A 117 -4.99 -5.27 -9.09
CA GLU A 117 -3.93 -5.83 -9.94
C GLU A 117 -3.07 -6.77 -9.10
N ALA A 118 -2.70 -7.93 -9.66
CA ALA A 118 -1.81 -8.88 -9.01
C ALA A 118 -0.57 -8.14 -8.50
N GLN A 119 -0.43 -8.04 -7.17
CA GLN A 119 0.68 -7.34 -6.54
C GLN A 119 1.97 -7.85 -7.16
N ALA A 120 2.66 -6.98 -7.90
CA ALA A 120 4.05 -7.22 -8.23
C ALA A 120 4.78 -7.50 -6.91
N PRO A 121 5.67 -8.51 -6.86
CA PRO A 121 6.43 -8.79 -5.64
C PRO A 121 7.03 -7.49 -5.12
N PRO A 122 7.10 -7.31 -3.78
CA PRO A 122 7.56 -6.06 -3.18
C PRO A 122 8.83 -5.61 -3.90
N ALA A 123 8.80 -4.41 -4.46
CA ALA A 123 9.94 -3.87 -5.19
C ALA A 123 11.15 -3.94 -4.25
N VAL A 124 12.13 -4.79 -4.60
CA VAL A 124 13.37 -4.91 -3.84
C VAL A 124 14.02 -3.52 -3.89
N PRO A 125 14.22 -2.84 -2.75
CA PRO A 125 14.74 -1.48 -2.82
C PRO A 125 16.12 -1.51 -3.50
N ALA A 126 16.40 -0.50 -4.34
CA ALA A 126 17.66 -0.41 -5.10
C ALA A 126 18.94 -0.75 -4.31
N PRO A 127 19.11 -0.39 -3.02
CA PRO A 127 20.30 -0.77 -2.25
C PRO A 127 20.47 -2.28 -1.99
N TYR A 128 19.42 -3.09 -2.15
CA TYR A 128 19.48 -4.54 -1.90
C TYR A 128 19.75 -5.37 -3.16
N LEU A 129 19.62 -4.78 -4.36
CA LEU A 129 19.95 -5.42 -5.64
C LEU A 129 21.38 -5.97 -5.71
N PRO A 130 22.45 -5.23 -5.33
CA PRO A 130 23.80 -5.77 -5.36
C PRO A 130 23.98 -6.93 -4.37
N THR A 131 23.41 -6.82 -3.18
CA THR A 131 23.49 -7.88 -2.15
C THR A 131 22.81 -9.15 -2.63
N LEU A 132 21.62 -9.06 -3.21
CA LEU A 132 20.88 -10.19 -3.75
C LEU A 132 21.64 -10.85 -4.91
N ALA A 133 22.18 -10.06 -5.83
CA ALA A 133 22.96 -10.57 -6.96
C ALA A 133 24.20 -11.36 -6.48
N ILE A 134 24.90 -10.86 -5.46
CA ILE A 134 26.07 -11.54 -4.87
C ILE A 134 25.65 -12.84 -4.20
N SER A 135 24.56 -12.83 -3.41
CA SER A 135 24.07 -14.04 -2.74
C SER A 135 23.67 -15.13 -3.73
N VAL A 136 22.96 -14.77 -4.79
CA VAL A 136 22.55 -15.71 -5.85
C VAL A 136 23.76 -16.26 -6.59
N ALA A 137 24.72 -15.41 -6.97
CA ALA A 137 25.95 -15.84 -7.62
C ALA A 137 26.76 -16.80 -6.74
N ALA A 138 26.87 -16.52 -5.43
CA ALA A 138 27.57 -17.39 -4.49
C ALA A 138 26.90 -18.77 -4.38
N ILE A 139 25.56 -18.84 -4.30
CA ILE A 139 24.81 -20.11 -4.24
C ILE A 139 25.02 -20.93 -5.52
N ILE A 140 24.97 -20.28 -6.69
CA ILE A 140 25.19 -20.96 -7.98
C ILE A 140 26.61 -21.53 -8.04
N VAL A 141 27.62 -20.72 -7.69
CA VAL A 141 29.03 -21.16 -7.71
C VAL A 141 29.24 -22.34 -6.75
N LEU A 142 28.71 -22.28 -5.53
CA LEU A 142 28.83 -23.37 -4.56
C LEU A 142 28.14 -24.66 -5.04
N THR A 143 26.98 -24.53 -5.68
CA THR A 143 26.24 -25.67 -6.23
C THR A 143 27.00 -26.31 -7.39
N VAL A 144 27.54 -25.51 -8.30
CA VAL A 144 28.35 -25.98 -9.44
C VAL A 144 29.64 -26.65 -8.97
N LEU A 145 30.35 -26.07 -8.01
CA LEU A 145 31.55 -26.68 -7.41
C LEU A 145 31.23 -28.01 -6.73
N GLY A 146 30.10 -28.10 -6.01
CA GLY A 146 29.63 -29.33 -5.39
C GLY A 146 29.33 -30.43 -6.41
N LEU A 147 28.66 -30.10 -7.52
CA LEU A 147 28.37 -31.04 -8.61
C LEU A 147 29.66 -31.54 -9.31
N ILE A 148 30.62 -30.65 -9.55
CA ILE A 148 31.92 -31.00 -10.17
C ILE A 148 32.76 -31.87 -9.23
N ALA A 149 32.76 -31.58 -7.93
CA ALA A 149 33.50 -32.37 -6.95
C ALA A 149 32.85 -33.75 -6.72
N GLY A 150 31.52 -33.83 -6.72
CA GLY A 150 30.77 -35.08 -6.52
C GLY A 150 30.90 -36.09 -7.67
N THR A 151 31.10 -35.63 -8.90
CA THR A 151 31.27 -36.49 -10.08
C THR A 151 32.65 -37.16 -10.17
N LYS A 152 33.64 -36.73 -9.36
CA LYS A 152 35.01 -37.26 -9.38
C LYS A 152 35.30 -38.44 -8.44
N ARG A 153 34.32 -38.96 -7.68
CA ARG A 153 34.54 -40.07 -6.71
C ARG A 153 33.54 -41.22 -6.78
N VAL A 154 32.88 -41.44 -7.92
CA VAL A 154 32.02 -42.61 -8.11
C VAL A 154 32.80 -43.72 -8.80
N GLU A 155 33.89 -44.19 -8.16
CA GLU A 155 34.44 -45.50 -8.50
C GLU A 155 33.53 -46.55 -7.85
N VAL A 156 32.65 -47.15 -8.64
CA VAL A 156 31.83 -48.29 -8.20
C VAL A 156 32.81 -49.43 -7.95
N ARG A 157 33.10 -49.74 -6.69
CA ARG A 157 33.84 -50.94 -6.32
C ARG A 157 32.98 -52.16 -6.71
N PRO A 158 33.46 -53.05 -7.60
CA PRO A 158 32.73 -54.23 -8.02
C PRO A 158 32.60 -55.26 -6.88
#